data_AF-A0A1D6JR92-F1
#
_entry.id   AF-A0A1D6JR92-F1
#
_cell.length_a   1.000
_cell.length_b   1.000
_cell.length_c   1.000
_cell.angle_alpha   90.00
_cell.angle_beta   90.00
_cell.angle_gamma   90.00
#
_symmetry.space_group_name_H-M   'P 1'
#
loop_
_entity.id
_entity.type
_entity.pdbx_description
1 polymer ?
#
loop_
_entity_poly.entity_id
_entity_poly.type
_entity_poly.pdbx_seq_one_letter_code
_entity_poly.pdbx_strand_id
1 'polypeptide(L)'
;MDLLDARHRHTPDLSSSQDAASNMGLPLAGAAYQPYVSELLSFSIERLHKEPELLRVDAERVRRQMQEVAVENYAAFIAASEALSFVRAQLESFDGHLEAMIEEIPNLTSGCTEFVESAQQILEERKLNQTLLANHTTLLDLLEIPQLMDTCIRNGNYDEALDLEAFVSKIWKLHPDLPVVQGLATEVKKTVQSLVSQLLQKLRSNIQLPECLRIVAHLRRIGVFSESELRLQGSLAFWNS
;
A
#
# COMPACT_ATOMS: atom_id res chain seq x y z
N MET A 1 -3.94 -23.81 -39.82
CA MET A 1 -4.04 -24.47 -38.49
C MET A 1 -4.65 -23.46 -37.53
N ASP A 2 -5.82 -22.94 -37.82
CA ASP A 2 -7.14 -23.61 -37.70
C ASP A 2 -7.51 -23.90 -36.25
N LEU A 3 -7.95 -22.85 -35.56
CA LEU A 3 -8.97 -22.88 -34.53
C LEU A 3 -9.97 -21.74 -34.87
N LEU A 4 -10.60 -21.93 -36.04
CA LEU A 4 -11.98 -21.50 -36.33
C LEU A 4 -12.91 -22.16 -35.28
N ASP A 5 -14.08 -21.68 -34.87
CA ASP A 5 -14.93 -20.55 -35.20
C ASP A 5 -16.27 -20.93 -34.55
N ALA A 6 -16.85 -20.13 -33.65
CA ALA A 6 -18.27 -20.25 -33.25
C ALA A 6 -18.66 -19.18 -32.20
N ARG A 7 -18.57 -17.91 -32.57
CA ARG A 7 -19.39 -16.86 -31.94
C ARG A 7 -19.81 -15.85 -32.99
N HIS A 8 -20.79 -16.24 -33.80
CA HIS A 8 -21.54 -15.29 -34.62
C HIS A 8 -23.00 -15.26 -34.16
N ARG A 9 -23.38 -14.07 -33.70
CA ARG A 9 -24.75 -13.63 -33.49
C ARG A 9 -25.51 -13.82 -34.81
N HIS A 10 -26.65 -14.49 -34.76
CA HIS A 10 -27.65 -14.35 -35.81
C HIS A 10 -29.02 -14.12 -35.19
N THR A 11 -29.47 -12.89 -35.37
CA THR A 11 -30.84 -12.41 -35.24
C THR A 11 -31.80 -13.31 -36.03
N PRO A 12 -32.99 -13.67 -35.51
CA PRO A 12 -33.99 -14.29 -36.35
C PRO A 12 -34.62 -13.21 -37.22
N ASP A 13 -34.19 -13.10 -38.48
CA ASP A 13 -34.92 -12.34 -39.48
C ASP A 13 -36.26 -13.04 -39.75
N LEU A 14 -37.34 -12.32 -39.44
CA LEU A 14 -38.69 -12.62 -39.91
C LEU A 14 -38.75 -12.38 -41.42
N SER A 15 -38.45 -13.39 -42.23
CA SER A 15 -38.75 -13.35 -43.67
C SER A 15 -38.71 -14.75 -44.31
N SER A 16 -39.78 -15.53 -44.16
CA SER A 16 -40.14 -16.61 -45.11
C SER A 16 -41.51 -17.21 -44.77
N SER A 17 -42.51 -16.33 -44.65
CA SER A 17 -43.92 -16.72 -44.70
C SER A 17 -44.34 -16.83 -46.18
N GLN A 18 -43.93 -17.89 -46.88
CA GLN A 18 -44.49 -18.32 -48.18
C GLN A 18 -43.71 -19.53 -48.70
N ASP A 19 -44.03 -20.74 -48.24
CA ASP A 19 -43.78 -22.02 -48.95
C ASP A 19 -44.56 -23.19 -48.28
N ALA A 20 -45.73 -22.89 -47.72
CA ALA A 20 -46.49 -23.81 -46.88
C ALA A 20 -47.49 -24.73 -47.63
N ALA A 21 -47.37 -24.95 -48.95
CA ALA A 21 -48.50 -25.51 -49.71
C ALA A 21 -48.21 -26.67 -50.70
N SER A 22 -46.99 -27.19 -50.85
CA SER A 22 -46.74 -28.11 -51.98
C SER A 22 -45.84 -29.33 -51.74
N ASN A 23 -45.72 -29.82 -50.50
CA ASN A 23 -45.17 -31.17 -50.29
C ASN A 23 -45.62 -31.84 -48.98
N MET A 24 -46.90 -32.18 -48.86
CA MET A 24 -47.41 -33.02 -47.77
C MET A 24 -47.21 -34.51 -48.12
N GLY A 25 -45.95 -34.92 -48.30
CA GLY A 25 -45.58 -36.32 -48.25
C GLY A 25 -45.91 -36.86 -46.86
N LEU A 26 -46.89 -37.73 -46.77
CA LEU A 26 -47.42 -38.33 -45.54
C LEU A 26 -46.30 -38.87 -44.63
N PRO A 27 -46.14 -38.37 -43.38
CA PRO A 27 -45.15 -38.88 -42.42
C PRO A 27 -45.59 -40.21 -41.78
N LEU A 28 -46.10 -41.18 -42.55
CA LEU A 28 -46.56 -42.47 -42.03
C LEU A 28 -45.42 -43.47 -41.76
N ALA A 29 -44.15 -43.15 -42.06
CA ALA A 29 -43.02 -44.07 -41.99
C ALA A 29 -42.11 -43.91 -40.76
N GLY A 30 -42.47 -43.07 -39.78
CA GLY A 30 -41.73 -43.00 -38.51
C GLY A 30 -41.97 -44.24 -37.64
N ALA A 31 -40.95 -44.76 -36.97
CA ALA A 31 -41.03 -45.94 -36.10
C ALA A 31 -42.13 -45.86 -35.01
N ALA A 32 -42.50 -44.64 -34.60
CA ALA A 32 -43.56 -44.37 -33.65
C ALA A 32 -44.99 -44.63 -34.18
N TYR A 33 -45.18 -44.63 -35.51
CA TYR A 33 -46.50 -44.79 -36.15
C TYR A 33 -46.77 -46.23 -36.63
N GLN A 34 -45.75 -47.10 -36.61
CA GLN A 34 -45.84 -48.52 -36.98
C GLN A 34 -46.90 -49.35 -36.22
N PRO A 35 -47.09 -49.20 -34.90
CA PRO A 35 -48.16 -49.94 -34.20
C PRO A 35 -49.56 -49.49 -34.66
N TYR A 36 -49.75 -48.19 -34.91
CA TYR A 36 -51.00 -47.63 -35.41
C TYR A 36 -51.28 -48.09 -36.86
N VAL A 37 -50.25 -48.16 -37.70
CA VAL A 37 -50.34 -48.68 -39.07
C VAL A 37 -50.70 -50.17 -39.07
N SER A 38 -50.12 -50.96 -38.16
CA SER A 38 -50.46 -52.38 -38.00
C SER A 38 -51.91 -52.58 -37.52
N GLU A 39 -52.41 -51.69 -36.68
CA GLU A 39 -53.79 -51.67 -36.22
C GLU A 39 -54.77 -51.28 -37.35
N LEU A 40 -54.42 -50.30 -38.19
CA LEU A 40 -55.20 -49.91 -39.37
C LEU A 40 -55.35 -51.05 -40.38
N LEU A 41 -54.30 -51.84 -40.60
CA LEU A 41 -54.31 -53.00 -41.50
C LEU A 41 -55.14 -54.18 -40.94
N SER A 42 -55.44 -54.17 -39.64
CA SER A 42 -56.30 -55.16 -38.98
C SER A 42 -57.80 -54.80 -39.00
N PHE A 43 -58.15 -53.58 -39.41
CA PHE A 43 -59.53 -53.10 -39.45
C PHE A 43 -60.26 -53.52 -40.74
N SER A 44 -61.57 -53.78 -40.62
CA SER A 44 -62.45 -54.00 -41.77
C SER A 44 -62.59 -52.72 -42.60
N ILE A 45 -62.80 -52.85 -43.92
CA ILE A 45 -62.89 -51.71 -44.86
C ILE A 45 -63.91 -50.64 -44.43
N GLU A 46 -64.99 -51.06 -43.78
CA GLU A 46 -66.06 -50.19 -43.27
C GLU A 46 -65.63 -49.37 -42.04
N ARG A 47 -64.70 -49.91 -41.23
CA ARG A 47 -64.12 -49.21 -40.07
C ARG A 47 -63.01 -48.26 -40.53
N LEU A 48 -62.20 -48.67 -41.50
CA LEU A 48 -61.18 -47.82 -42.11
C LEU A 48 -61.79 -46.59 -42.81
N HIS A 49 -62.98 -46.75 -43.42
CA HIS A 49 -63.70 -45.63 -44.03
C HIS A 49 -64.21 -44.62 -43.00
N LYS A 50 -64.53 -45.05 -41.77
CA LYS A 50 -64.98 -44.20 -40.65
C LYS A 50 -63.83 -43.65 -39.81
N GLU A 51 -62.66 -44.28 -39.84
CA GLU A 51 -61.44 -43.86 -39.13
C GLU A 51 -61.05 -42.38 -39.37
N PRO A 52 -61.02 -41.83 -40.60
CA PRO A 52 -60.68 -40.42 -40.79
C PRO A 52 -61.69 -39.47 -40.14
N GLU A 53 -62.98 -39.86 -40.11
CA GLU A 53 -64.01 -39.08 -39.43
C GLU A 53 -63.85 -39.15 -37.91
N LEU A 54 -63.56 -40.34 -37.37
CA LEU A 54 -63.25 -40.55 -35.95
C LEU A 54 -62.03 -39.76 -35.50
N LEU A 55 -60.92 -39.81 -36.26
CA LEU A 55 -59.72 -39.03 -35.99
C LEU A 55 -59.99 -37.52 -36.05
N ARG A 56 -60.81 -37.07 -37.01
CA ARG A 56 -61.19 -35.66 -37.10
C ARG A 56 -61.96 -35.23 -35.86
N VAL A 57 -62.93 -36.04 -35.42
CA VAL A 57 -63.72 -35.77 -34.20
C VAL A 57 -62.84 -35.79 -32.96
N ASP A 58 -61.92 -36.74 -32.83
CA ASP A 58 -60.99 -36.83 -31.71
C ASP A 58 -59.97 -35.69 -31.71
N ALA A 59 -59.45 -35.29 -32.87
CA ALA A 59 -58.58 -34.11 -33.00
C ALA A 59 -59.33 -32.83 -32.62
N GLU A 60 -60.58 -32.67 -33.06
CA GLU A 60 -61.43 -31.54 -32.66
C GLU A 60 -61.73 -31.56 -31.15
N ARG A 61 -61.92 -32.75 -30.55
CA ARG A 61 -62.10 -32.93 -29.10
C ARG A 61 -60.85 -32.51 -28.33
N VAL A 62 -59.67 -33.03 -28.71
CA VAL A 62 -58.39 -32.69 -28.06
C VAL A 62 -58.09 -31.19 -28.20
N ARG A 63 -58.34 -30.62 -29.39
CA ARG A 63 -58.19 -29.18 -29.61
C ARG A 63 -59.11 -28.37 -28.70
N ARG A 64 -60.38 -28.78 -28.55
CA ARG A 64 -61.32 -28.11 -27.64
C ARG A 64 -60.89 -28.24 -26.18
N GLN A 65 -60.47 -29.43 -25.75
CA GLN A 65 -59.95 -29.64 -24.38
C GLN A 65 -58.70 -28.82 -24.11
N MET A 66 -57.77 -28.72 -25.07
CA MET A 66 -56.59 -27.88 -24.93
C MET A 66 -56.97 -26.39 -24.85
N GLN A 67 -57.95 -25.94 -25.64
CA GLN A 67 -58.46 -24.58 -25.55
C GLN A 67 -59.15 -24.29 -24.23
N GLU A 68 -59.97 -25.24 -23.74
CA GLU A 68 -60.66 -25.13 -22.45
C GLU A 68 -59.66 -25.04 -21.30
N VAL A 69 -58.69 -25.96 -21.24
CA VAL A 69 -57.61 -25.92 -20.24
C VAL A 69 -56.78 -24.64 -20.36
N ALA A 70 -56.48 -24.18 -21.59
CA ALA A 70 -55.73 -22.95 -21.81
C ALA A 70 -56.49 -21.71 -21.36
N VAL A 71 -57.82 -21.67 -21.54
CA VAL A 71 -58.69 -20.56 -21.10
C VAL A 71 -58.89 -20.60 -19.59
N GLU A 72 -59.16 -21.78 -19.03
CA GLU A 72 -59.33 -21.98 -17.58
C GLU A 72 -58.05 -21.60 -16.81
N ASN A 73 -56.88 -21.94 -17.36
CA ASN A 73 -55.59 -21.72 -16.72
C ASN A 73 -54.81 -20.53 -17.31
N TYR A 74 -55.44 -19.67 -18.13
CA TYR A 74 -54.78 -18.53 -18.76
C TYR A 74 -54.11 -17.60 -17.74
N ALA A 75 -54.77 -17.39 -16.60
CA ALA A 75 -54.22 -16.59 -15.49
C ALA A 75 -52.93 -17.19 -14.90
N ALA A 76 -52.81 -18.52 -14.82
CA ALA A 76 -51.61 -19.19 -14.36
C ALA A 76 -50.45 -19.04 -15.36
N PHE A 77 -50.75 -19.09 -16.67
CA PHE A 77 -49.74 -18.84 -17.72
C PHE A 77 -49.24 -17.40 -17.69
N ILE A 78 -50.13 -16.41 -17.55
CA ILE A 78 -49.72 -15.00 -17.41
C ILE A 78 -48.88 -14.84 -16.15
N ALA A 79 -49.35 -15.32 -15.00
CA ALA A 79 -48.63 -15.20 -13.74
C ALA A 79 -47.24 -15.85 -13.81
N ALA A 80 -47.11 -17.00 -14.46
CA ALA A 80 -45.81 -17.64 -14.69
C ALA A 80 -44.90 -16.81 -15.61
N SER A 81 -45.45 -16.23 -16.68
CA SER A 81 -44.70 -15.36 -17.58
C SER A 81 -44.27 -14.05 -16.91
N GLU A 82 -45.11 -13.46 -16.07
CA GLU A 82 -44.81 -12.27 -15.26
C GLU A 82 -43.75 -12.58 -14.19
N ALA A 83 -43.86 -13.72 -13.52
CA ALA A 83 -42.83 -14.16 -12.58
C ALA A 83 -41.48 -14.38 -13.28
N LEU A 84 -41.48 -14.98 -14.47
CA LEU A 84 -40.27 -15.18 -15.27
C LEU A 84 -39.66 -13.84 -15.72
N SER A 85 -40.47 -12.89 -16.18
CA SER A 85 -39.98 -11.58 -16.60
C SER A 85 -39.45 -10.78 -15.42
N PHE A 86 -40.10 -10.86 -14.25
CA PHE A 86 -39.62 -10.27 -13.01
C PHE A 86 -38.26 -10.85 -12.59
N VAL A 87 -38.12 -12.18 -12.58
CA VAL A 87 -36.85 -12.84 -12.26
C VAL A 87 -35.75 -12.44 -13.23
N ARG A 88 -36.06 -12.34 -14.54
CA ARG A 88 -35.09 -11.90 -15.54
C ARG A 88 -34.61 -10.48 -15.28
N ALA A 89 -35.53 -9.56 -14.98
CA ALA A 89 -35.18 -8.17 -14.66
C ALA A 89 -34.33 -8.07 -13.38
N GLN A 90 -34.63 -8.87 -12.36
CA GLN A 90 -33.81 -8.95 -11.14
C GLN A 90 -32.41 -9.49 -11.43
N LEU A 91 -32.28 -10.49 -12.30
CA LEU A 91 -30.99 -11.04 -12.69
C LEU A 91 -30.15 -10.03 -13.48
N GLU A 92 -30.77 -9.29 -14.42
CA GLU A 92 -30.12 -8.19 -15.14
C GLU A 92 -29.64 -7.09 -14.17
N SER A 93 -30.45 -6.75 -13.15
CA SER A 93 -30.03 -5.82 -12.11
C SER A 93 -28.88 -6.37 -11.25
N PHE A 94 -28.92 -7.65 -10.89
CA PHE A 94 -27.85 -8.29 -10.12
C PHE A 94 -26.53 -8.33 -10.89
N ASP A 95 -26.58 -8.61 -12.19
CA ASP A 95 -25.41 -8.58 -13.07
C ASP A 95 -24.79 -7.17 -13.10
N GLY A 96 -25.61 -6.12 -13.23
CA GLY A 96 -25.14 -4.73 -13.15
C GLY A 96 -24.51 -4.36 -11.80
N HIS A 97 -25.06 -4.85 -10.67
CA HIS A 97 -24.44 -4.63 -9.36
C HIS A 97 -23.12 -5.40 -9.20
N LEU A 98 -23.01 -6.61 -9.77
CA LEU A 98 -21.76 -7.37 -9.78
C LEU A 98 -20.71 -6.68 -10.64
N GLU A 99 -21.05 -6.17 -11.81
CA GLU A 99 -20.14 -5.39 -12.65
C GLU A 99 -19.65 -4.14 -11.91
N ALA A 100 -20.55 -3.38 -11.27
CA ALA A 100 -20.16 -2.23 -10.45
C ALA A 100 -19.26 -2.62 -9.27
N MET A 101 -19.54 -3.74 -8.60
CA MET A 101 -18.68 -4.24 -7.52
C MET A 101 -17.29 -4.63 -8.03
N ILE A 102 -17.20 -5.25 -9.21
CA ILE A 102 -15.93 -5.61 -9.85
C ILE A 102 -15.12 -4.35 -10.19
N GLU A 103 -15.78 -3.25 -10.58
CA GLU A 103 -15.14 -1.97 -10.86
C GLU A 103 -14.69 -1.22 -9.58
N GLU A 104 -15.45 -1.32 -8.48
CA GLU A 104 -15.16 -0.62 -7.22
C GLU A 104 -14.12 -1.32 -6.33
N ILE A 105 -13.98 -2.65 -6.39
CA ILE A 105 -13.00 -3.40 -5.59
C ILE A 105 -11.55 -2.93 -5.85
N PRO A 106 -11.10 -2.71 -7.11
CA PRO A 106 -9.79 -2.14 -7.40
C PRO A 106 -9.59 -0.75 -6.80
N ASN A 107 -10.60 0.13 -6.87
CA ASN A 107 -10.55 1.48 -6.31
C ASN A 107 -10.37 1.43 -4.78
N LEU A 108 -11.14 0.57 -4.11
CA LEU A 108 -11.01 0.34 -2.67
C LEU A 108 -9.63 -0.22 -2.32
N THR A 109 -9.13 -1.18 -3.10
CA THR A 109 -7.81 -1.78 -2.89
C THR A 109 -6.71 -0.72 -3.03
N SER A 110 -6.77 0.13 -4.06
CA SER A 110 -5.84 1.25 -4.25
C SER A 110 -5.87 2.22 -3.06
N GLY A 111 -7.07 2.64 -2.64
CA GLY A 111 -7.24 3.51 -1.47
C GLY A 111 -6.70 2.89 -0.18
N CYS A 112 -6.87 1.57 0.02
CA CYS A 112 -6.27 0.87 1.14
C CYS A 112 -4.73 0.84 1.06
N THR A 113 -4.15 0.64 -0.13
CA THR A 113 -2.70 0.65 -0.30
C THR A 113 -2.09 2.03 -0.04
N GLU A 114 -2.71 3.09 -0.56
CA GLU A 114 -2.30 4.48 -0.32
C GLU A 114 -2.43 4.86 1.16
N PHE A 115 -3.50 4.41 1.81
CA PHE A 115 -3.67 4.61 3.25
C PHE A 115 -2.58 3.92 4.06
N VAL A 116 -2.23 2.67 3.72
CA VAL A 116 -1.16 1.93 4.41
C VAL A 116 0.19 2.63 4.22
N GLU A 117 0.51 3.09 3.01
CA GLU A 117 1.75 3.81 2.73
C GLU A 117 1.81 5.14 3.50
N SER A 118 0.73 5.92 3.48
CA SER A 118 0.62 7.17 4.23
C SER A 118 0.75 6.94 5.75
N ALA A 119 0.11 5.88 6.26
CA ALA A 119 0.18 5.53 7.67
C ALA A 119 1.59 5.09 8.08
N GLN A 120 2.31 4.37 7.22
CA GLN A 120 3.70 3.99 7.46
C GLN A 120 4.60 5.22 7.53
N GLN A 121 4.47 6.17 6.60
CA GLN A 121 5.24 7.42 6.63
C GLN A 121 5.00 8.20 7.93
N ILE A 122 3.74 8.36 8.34
CA ILE A 122 3.38 9.04 9.60
C ILE A 122 3.97 8.31 10.82
N LEU A 123 3.97 6.98 10.82
CA LEU A 123 4.56 6.18 11.90
C LEU A 123 6.07 6.33 11.96
N GLU A 124 6.75 6.37 10.83
CA GLU A 124 8.21 6.60 10.76
C GLU A 124 8.57 8.01 11.26
N GLU A 125 7.86 9.04 10.80
CA GLU A 125 8.04 10.41 11.28
C GLU A 125 7.77 10.54 12.78
N ARG A 126 6.73 9.88 13.29
CA ARG A 126 6.46 9.83 14.74
C ARG A 126 7.54 9.10 15.51
N LYS A 127 8.05 7.98 15.00
CA LYS A 127 9.13 7.22 15.63
C LYS A 127 10.42 8.05 15.69
N LEU A 128 10.74 8.77 14.62
CA LEU A 128 11.88 9.68 14.58
C LEU A 128 11.70 10.83 15.59
N ASN A 129 10.52 11.45 15.62
CA ASN A 129 10.21 12.51 16.59
C ASN A 129 10.24 12.02 18.04
N GLN A 130 9.73 10.82 18.32
CA GLN A 130 9.82 10.22 19.67
C GLN A 130 11.26 9.92 20.06
N THR A 131 12.07 9.43 19.12
CA THR A 131 13.50 9.18 19.36
C THR A 131 14.24 10.49 19.61
N LEU A 132 13.93 11.54 18.86
CA LEU A 132 14.46 12.88 19.07
C LEU A 132 14.04 13.42 20.45
N LEU A 133 12.77 13.28 20.83
CA LEU A 133 12.25 13.73 22.13
C LEU A 133 12.90 12.97 23.29
N ALA A 134 13.06 11.65 23.17
CA ALA A 134 13.71 10.84 24.20
C ALA A 134 15.20 11.21 24.37
N ASN A 135 15.88 11.54 23.27
CA ASN A 135 17.29 11.93 23.29
C ASN A 135 17.50 13.46 23.43
N HIS A 136 16.42 14.26 23.45
CA HIS A 136 16.49 15.72 23.44
C HIS A 136 17.32 16.25 24.61
N THR A 137 17.14 15.71 25.81
CA THR A 137 17.92 16.13 26.99
C THR A 137 19.40 15.89 26.78
N THR A 138 19.81 14.72 26.27
CA THR A 138 21.22 14.42 26.01
C THR A 138 21.83 15.29 24.90
N LEU A 139 21.01 15.68 23.91
CA LEU A 139 21.42 16.61 22.85
C LEU A 139 21.58 18.04 23.40
N LEU A 140 20.71 18.45 24.32
CA LEU A 140 20.81 19.72 25.01
C LEU A 140 22.06 19.78 25.89
N ASP A 141 22.32 18.73 26.68
CA ASP A 141 23.52 18.60 27.50
C ASP A 141 24.80 18.72 26.65
N LEU A 142 24.80 18.11 25.46
CA LEU A 142 25.91 18.23 24.50
C LEU A 142 26.11 19.67 24.01
N LEU A 143 25.02 20.40 23.79
CA LEU A 143 25.03 21.79 23.33
C LEU A 143 25.46 22.76 24.45
N GLU A 144 25.28 22.39 25.71
CA GLU A 144 25.66 23.19 26.89
C GLU A 144 27.16 23.07 27.23
N ILE A 145 27.89 22.09 26.68
CA ILE A 145 29.32 21.86 26.96
C ILE A 145 30.20 23.11 26.80
N PRO A 146 30.09 23.93 25.74
CA PRO A 146 30.94 25.11 25.60
C PRO A 146 30.71 26.13 26.72
N GLN A 147 29.46 26.34 27.12
CA GLN A 147 29.11 27.25 28.22
C GLN A 147 29.62 26.75 29.58
N LEU A 148 29.54 25.43 29.79
CA LEU A 148 30.07 24.79 30.98
C LEU A 148 31.60 24.89 31.00
N MET A 149 32.25 24.69 29.86
CA MET A 149 33.70 24.81 29.70
C MET A 149 34.19 26.25 29.97
N ASP A 150 33.50 27.27 29.45
CA ASP A 150 33.78 28.69 29.76
C ASP A 150 33.66 28.98 31.27
N THR A 151 32.70 28.34 31.94
CA THR A 151 32.51 28.48 33.38
C THR A 151 33.61 27.78 34.17
N CYS A 152 34.02 26.56 33.79
CA CYS A 152 35.17 25.86 34.37
C CYS A 152 36.45 26.68 34.26
N ILE A 153 36.70 27.27 33.08
CA ILE A 153 37.88 28.13 32.83
C ILE A 153 37.88 29.37 33.74
N ARG A 154 36.72 30.03 33.88
CA ARG A 154 36.58 31.23 34.72
C ARG A 154 36.74 30.91 36.21
N ASN A 155 36.33 29.71 36.64
CA ASN A 155 36.46 29.24 38.01
C ASN A 155 37.88 28.72 38.34
N GLY A 156 38.78 28.60 37.36
CA GLY A 156 40.14 28.09 37.54
C GLY A 156 40.25 26.56 37.53
N ASN A 157 39.16 25.87 37.19
CA ASN A 157 39.05 24.41 37.05
C ASN A 157 39.49 23.99 35.64
N TYR A 158 40.80 24.03 35.38
CA TYR A 158 41.35 23.76 34.06
C TYR A 158 41.35 22.27 33.70
N ASP A 159 41.50 21.37 34.68
CA ASP A 159 41.50 19.93 34.44
C ASP A 159 40.16 19.45 33.87
N GLU A 160 39.04 19.90 34.45
CA GLU A 160 37.69 19.56 33.97
C GLU A 160 37.40 20.15 32.58
N ALA A 161 37.88 21.36 32.30
CA ALA A 161 37.74 21.98 30.98
C ALA A 161 38.48 21.17 29.88
N LEU A 162 39.62 20.54 30.23
CA LEU A 162 40.37 19.71 29.31
C LEU A 162 39.75 18.33 29.08
N ASP A 163 39.12 17.76 30.10
CA ASP A 163 38.37 16.52 29.94
C ASP A 163 37.15 16.72 29.02
N LEU A 164 36.50 17.90 29.07
CA LEU A 164 35.42 18.27 28.15
C LEU A 164 35.91 18.45 26.70
N GLU A 165 37.08 19.04 26.48
CA GLU A 165 37.70 19.12 25.15
C GLU A 165 37.93 17.72 24.57
N ALA A 166 38.53 16.83 25.36
CA ALA A 166 38.82 15.47 24.91
C ALA A 166 37.54 14.68 24.58
N PHE A 167 36.47 14.91 25.35
CA PHE A 167 35.15 14.33 25.09
C PHE A 167 34.55 14.81 23.76
N VAL A 168 34.55 16.12 23.50
CA VAL A 168 34.04 16.69 22.24
C VAL A 168 34.91 16.26 21.05
N SER A 169 36.23 16.21 21.21
CA SER A 169 37.17 15.67 20.21
C SER A 169 36.90 14.19 19.89
N LYS A 170 36.44 13.40 20.87
CA LYS A 170 36.02 11.99 20.64
C LYS A 170 34.70 11.90 19.88
N ILE A 171 33.72 12.75 20.22
CA ILE A 171 32.43 12.81 19.51
C ILE A 171 32.62 13.27 18.06
N TRP A 172 33.46 14.26 17.82
CA TRP A 172 33.78 14.73 16.47
C TRP A 172 34.38 13.63 15.59
N LYS A 173 35.24 12.76 16.15
CA LYS A 173 35.77 11.60 15.43
C LYS A 173 34.71 10.53 15.13
N LEU A 174 33.70 10.39 15.98
CA LEU A 174 32.64 9.39 15.82
C LEU A 174 31.58 9.85 14.81
N HIS A 175 31.29 11.15 14.76
CA HIS A 175 30.26 11.73 13.88
C HIS A 175 30.75 13.00 13.17
N PRO A 176 31.67 12.89 12.20
CA PRO A 176 32.23 14.05 11.50
C PRO A 176 31.24 14.73 10.55
N ASP A 177 30.22 14.01 10.07
CA ASP A 177 29.29 14.48 9.03
C ASP A 177 28.19 15.41 9.57
N LEU A 178 28.02 15.50 10.90
CA LEU A 178 26.97 16.30 11.52
C LEU A 178 27.40 17.76 11.69
N PRO A 179 26.70 18.74 11.09
CA PRO A 179 27.08 20.16 11.16
C PRO A 179 27.04 20.71 12.60
N VAL A 180 26.14 20.19 13.44
CA VAL A 180 26.06 20.56 14.87
C VAL A 180 27.33 20.16 15.61
N VAL A 181 27.89 18.98 15.33
CA VAL A 181 29.12 18.49 15.96
C VAL A 181 30.34 19.28 15.46
N GLN A 182 30.35 19.67 14.19
CA GLN A 182 31.40 20.53 13.63
C GLN A 182 31.40 21.93 14.27
N GLY A 183 30.22 22.53 14.46
CA GLY A 183 30.06 23.79 15.16
C GLY A 183 30.54 23.71 16.60
N LEU A 184 30.13 22.65 17.32
CA LEU A 184 30.56 22.38 18.70
C LEU A 184 32.08 22.26 18.82
N ALA A 185 32.71 21.45 17.95
CA ALA A 185 34.16 21.28 17.95
C ALA A 185 34.92 22.58 17.66
N THR A 186 34.37 23.43 16.78
CA THR A 186 34.97 24.73 16.44
C THR A 186 34.91 25.70 17.63
N GLU A 187 33.76 25.77 18.31
CA GLU A 187 33.60 26.64 19.48
C GLU A 187 34.49 26.19 20.64
N VAL A 188 34.53 24.88 20.93
CA VAL A 188 35.41 24.30 21.96
C VAL A 188 36.89 24.62 21.67
N LYS A 189 37.33 24.46 20.42
CA LYS A 189 38.70 24.78 20.02
C LYS A 189 39.04 26.27 20.23
N LYS A 190 38.10 27.16 19.95
CA LYS A 190 38.26 28.61 20.16
C LYS A 190 38.35 28.94 21.66
N THR A 191 37.50 28.34 22.48
CA THR A 191 37.55 28.51 23.94
C THR A 191 38.86 28.00 24.53
N VAL A 192 39.38 26.85 24.06
CA VAL A 192 40.69 26.33 24.45
C VAL A 192 41.82 27.25 24.02
N GLN A 193 41.77 27.84 22.82
CA GLN A 193 42.76 28.84 22.40
C GLN A 193 42.73 30.11 23.27
N SER A 194 41.54 30.56 23.67
CA SER A 194 41.39 31.66 24.62
C SER A 194 41.99 31.32 25.98
N LEU A 195 41.72 30.11 26.50
CA LEU A 195 42.31 29.60 27.74
C LEU A 195 43.84 29.60 27.67
N VAL A 196 44.41 29.09 26.58
CA VAL A 196 45.86 29.07 26.35
C VAL A 196 46.45 30.48 26.41
N SER A 197 45.82 31.45 25.75
CA SER A 197 46.25 32.85 25.76
C SER A 197 46.21 33.46 27.18
N GLN A 198 45.14 33.20 27.93
CA GLN A 198 44.99 33.65 29.32
C GLN A 198 46.02 33.01 30.24
N LEU A 199 46.29 31.71 30.10
CA LEU A 199 47.34 30.99 30.84
C LEU A 199 48.73 31.55 30.52
N LEU A 200 49.01 31.87 29.26
CA LEU A 200 50.27 32.46 28.83
C LEU A 200 50.49 33.86 29.42
N GLN A 201 49.43 34.66 29.48
CA GLN A 201 49.46 35.98 30.11
C GLN A 201 49.66 35.85 31.62
N LYS A 202 49.01 34.88 32.27
CA LYS A 202 49.24 34.54 33.68
C LYS A 202 50.67 34.08 33.94
N LEU A 203 51.25 33.24 33.09
CA LEU A 203 52.64 32.78 33.20
C LEU A 203 53.66 33.92 33.09
N ARG A 204 53.35 34.99 32.34
CA ARG A 204 54.14 36.22 32.29
C ARG A 204 54.01 37.10 33.54
N SER A 205 53.00 36.87 34.37
CA SER A 205 52.81 37.55 35.65
C SER A 205 53.38 36.70 36.80
N ASN A 206 53.73 37.34 37.92
CA ASN A 206 54.45 36.71 39.04
C ASN A 206 53.60 35.63 39.75
N ILE A 207 53.76 34.35 39.36
CA ILE A 207 53.02 33.20 39.90
C ILE A 207 53.98 32.22 40.59
N GLN A 208 53.48 31.55 41.64
CA GLN A 208 54.22 30.53 42.40
C GLN A 208 54.58 29.32 41.52
N LEU A 209 55.84 28.86 41.62
CA LEU A 209 56.43 27.76 40.85
C LEU A 209 55.55 26.47 40.73
N PRO A 210 54.82 26.04 41.78
CA PRO A 210 53.95 24.87 41.71
C PRO A 210 52.76 25.03 40.75
N GLU A 211 52.20 26.23 40.64
CA GLU A 211 51.07 26.50 39.73
C GLU A 211 51.55 26.63 38.28
N CYS A 212 52.73 27.22 38.06
CA CYS A 212 53.36 27.26 36.74
C CYS A 212 53.57 25.83 36.17
N LEU A 213 54.04 24.89 36.99
CA LEU A 213 54.22 23.50 36.56
C LEU A 213 52.89 22.81 36.21
N ARG A 214 51.80 23.08 36.96
CA ARG A 214 50.46 22.56 36.63
C ARG A 214 49.95 23.14 35.31
N ILE A 215 50.07 24.46 35.13
CA ILE A 215 49.73 25.17 33.88
C ILE A 215 50.50 24.60 32.68
N VAL A 216 51.81 24.37 32.82
CA VAL A 216 52.65 23.75 31.78
C VAL A 216 52.23 22.30 31.50
N ALA A 217 51.83 21.54 32.53
CA ALA A 217 51.30 20.19 32.34
C ALA A 217 49.94 20.18 31.60
N HIS A 218 49.05 21.13 31.90
CA HIS A 218 47.79 21.33 31.16
C HIS A 218 48.05 21.71 29.69
N LEU A 219 48.97 22.65 29.43
CA LEU A 219 49.40 23.03 28.07
C LEU A 219 50.00 21.86 27.29
N ARG A 220 50.77 20.99 27.97
CA ARG A 220 51.29 19.76 27.38
C ARG A 220 50.17 18.77 27.03
N ARG A 221 49.14 18.66 27.88
CA ARG A 221 48.01 17.73 27.70
C ARG A 221 47.08 18.16 26.55
N ILE A 222 46.94 19.46 26.32
CA ILE A 222 46.21 20.05 25.18
C ILE A 222 46.92 19.78 23.83
N GLY A 223 48.22 19.50 23.85
CA GLY A 223 48.99 19.17 22.64
C GLY A 223 49.23 20.35 21.67
N VAL A 224 48.91 21.59 22.08
CA VAL A 224 49.06 22.78 21.22
C VAL A 224 50.50 23.31 21.15
N PHE A 225 51.40 22.93 22.08
CA PHE A 225 52.82 23.33 22.04
C PHE A 225 53.74 22.12 21.95
N SER A 226 54.61 22.10 20.94
CA SER A 226 55.71 21.15 20.87
C SER A 226 56.83 21.53 21.85
N GLU A 227 57.62 20.55 22.28
CA GLU A 227 58.66 20.65 23.33
C GLU A 227 59.64 21.83 23.15
N SER A 228 59.82 22.32 21.93
CA SER A 228 60.71 23.44 21.59
C SER A 228 60.19 24.82 22.01
N GLU A 229 58.88 25.07 22.03
CA GLU A 229 58.32 26.37 22.45
C GLU A 229 58.25 26.53 23.97
N LEU A 230 58.00 25.43 24.69
CA LEU A 230 58.05 25.37 26.15
C LEU A 230 59.45 25.64 26.70
N ARG A 231 60.50 25.19 26.00
CA ARG A 231 61.90 25.48 26.36
C ARG A 231 62.28 26.94 26.11
N LEU A 232 61.78 27.56 25.04
CA LEU A 232 62.02 28.98 24.75
C LEU A 232 61.36 29.90 25.78
N GLN A 233 60.11 29.62 26.18
CA GLN A 233 59.45 30.42 27.23
C GLN A 233 59.97 30.13 28.64
N GLY A 234 60.29 28.87 28.96
CA GLY A 234 60.96 28.54 30.23
C GLY A 234 62.32 29.24 30.35
N SER A 235 63.10 29.29 29.27
CA SER A 235 64.38 29.99 29.24
C SER A 235 64.22 31.52 29.38
N LEU A 236 63.18 32.12 28.79
CA LEU A 236 62.90 33.56 28.91
C LEU A 236 62.37 33.95 30.30
N ALA A 237 61.57 33.10 30.94
CA ALA A 237 61.09 33.35 32.31
C ALA A 237 62.20 33.15 33.35
N PHE A 238 63.13 32.21 33.13
CA PHE A 238 64.27 31.96 34.02
C PHE A 238 65.42 32.96 33.83
N TRP A 239 65.53 33.61 32.67
CA TRP A 239 66.53 34.67 32.42
C TRP A 239 66.08 36.07 32.84
N ASN A 240 64.80 36.27 33.17
CA ASN A 240 64.24 37.57 33.55
C ASN A 240 63.88 37.64 35.05
N SER A 241 64.45 36.75 35.86
CA SER A 241 64.39 36.73 37.33
C SER A 241 65.77 36.72 37.96
#